data_AF-A0A7C2KWC0-F1
#
_entry.id   AF-A0A7C2KWC0-F1
#
_cell.length_a   1.000
_cell.length_b   1.000
_cell.length_c   1.000
_cell.angle_alpha   90.00
_cell.angle_beta   90.00
_cell.angle_gamma   90.00
#
_symmetry.space_group_name_H-M   'P 1'
#
loop_
_entity.id
_entity.type
_entity.pdbx_description
1 polymer ?
#
loop_
_entity_poly.entity_id
_entity_poly.type
_entity_poly.pdbx_seq_one_letter_code
_entity_poly.pdbx_strand_id
1 'polypeptide(L)'
;MRASLRNYDGVWYPESVALFIREHKAGREPMETIRIHYALFNQPDQPTRLTPKDIGIEAGANVHFWDENHKPIEMMTWDGEKPVPVEEFERRLSAGEVRIGPGLLRIQAKHAAEQAAAYARQAQTALQQAESAEAGADASVTRDSFSKAPPDRIDSLFEQYTRWFMARYRLDDEQTQKAWVICRESEARARGLVARHRREIVELDTRLKEASSSRAGDADETRARLNARRAELLEPIVRLFEQEFKPRLERLLTRAQRERARTSSSPAP
;
A
#
# COMPACT_ATOMS: atom_id res chain seq x y z
N MET A 1 -23.81 6.50 16.83
CA MET A 1 -24.06 5.35 17.73
C MET A 1 -25.57 5.13 17.83
N ARG A 2 -26.02 3.88 17.90
CA ARG A 2 -27.41 3.52 18.26
C ARG A 2 -27.36 2.50 19.40
N ALA A 3 -28.27 2.61 20.36
CA ALA A 3 -28.36 1.65 21.46
C ALA A 3 -29.77 1.08 21.55
N SER A 4 -29.89 -0.22 21.80
CA SER A 4 -31.15 -0.81 22.28
C SER A 4 -31.10 -0.87 23.81
N LEU A 5 -32.19 -0.51 24.46
CA LEU A 5 -32.28 -0.49 25.92
C LEU A 5 -33.24 -1.58 26.40
N ARG A 6 -32.95 -2.14 27.57
CA ARG A 6 -33.79 -3.10 28.28
C ARG A 6 -33.95 -2.67 29.74
N ASN A 7 -35.17 -2.74 30.24
CA ASN A 7 -35.47 -2.41 31.63
C ASN A 7 -35.16 -3.63 32.52
N TYR A 8 -34.39 -3.42 33.58
CA TYR A 8 -34.12 -4.39 34.65
C TYR A 8 -34.38 -3.68 35.98
N ASP A 9 -35.35 -4.19 36.74
CA ASP A 9 -35.74 -3.68 38.07
C ASP A 9 -35.95 -2.15 38.12
N GLY A 10 -36.60 -1.60 37.11
CA GLY A 10 -36.91 -0.17 37.04
C GLY A 10 -35.79 0.71 36.48
N VAL A 11 -34.64 0.13 36.12
CA VAL A 11 -33.52 0.86 35.50
C VAL A 11 -33.32 0.41 34.06
N TRP A 12 -33.12 1.37 33.16
CA TRP A 12 -32.87 1.11 31.74
C TRP A 12 -31.38 0.91 31.47
N TYR A 13 -31.03 -0.21 30.84
CA TYR A 13 -29.66 -0.56 30.50
C TYR A 13 -29.50 -0.83 29.02
N PRO A 14 -28.36 -0.48 28.40
CA PRO A 14 -28.09 -0.87 27.04
C PRO A 14 -27.99 -2.40 26.95
N GLU A 15 -28.78 -3.00 26.08
CA GLU A 15 -28.69 -4.42 25.71
C GLU A 15 -27.74 -4.59 24.52
N SER A 16 -27.72 -3.62 23.61
CA SER A 16 -26.74 -3.56 22.54
C SER A 16 -26.35 -2.13 22.20
N VAL A 17 -25.10 -1.96 21.76
CA VAL A 17 -24.56 -0.70 21.25
C VAL A 17 -23.99 -0.96 19.86
N ALA A 18 -24.58 -0.31 18.86
CA ALA A 18 -24.14 -0.35 17.47
C ALA A 18 -23.34 0.92 17.14
N LEU A 19 -22.09 0.71 16.76
CA LEU A 19 -21.15 1.75 16.36
C LEU A 19 -21.16 1.89 14.83
N PHE A 20 -21.40 3.11 14.36
CA PHE A 20 -21.45 3.44 12.93
C PHE A 20 -20.35 4.46 12.66
N ILE A 21 -19.59 4.23 11.60
CA ILE A 21 -18.65 5.21 11.03
C ILE A 21 -19.01 5.41 9.56
N ARG A 22 -18.76 6.61 9.03
CA ARG A 22 -19.23 7.01 7.69
C ARG A 22 -18.53 6.21 6.59
N GLU A 23 -17.27 5.89 6.81
CA GLU A 23 -16.38 5.18 5.89
C GLU A 23 -16.79 3.71 5.73
N HIS A 24 -17.35 3.11 6.78
CA HIS A 24 -17.81 1.73 6.75
C HIS A 24 -19.19 1.65 6.08
N LYS A 25 -19.25 1.07 4.88
CA LYS A 25 -20.52 0.83 4.15
C LYS A 25 -21.40 2.09 4.03
N ALA A 26 -20.77 3.25 3.84
CA ALA A 26 -21.43 4.55 3.78
C ALA A 26 -22.30 4.88 5.01
N GLY A 27 -21.96 4.34 6.19
CA GLY A 27 -22.68 4.53 7.44
C GLY A 27 -24.04 3.82 7.52
N ARG A 28 -24.34 2.90 6.57
CA ARG A 28 -25.61 2.16 6.55
C ARG A 28 -25.61 0.95 7.47
N GLU A 29 -24.45 0.35 7.67
CA GLU A 29 -24.25 -0.82 8.52
C GLU A 29 -23.35 -0.46 9.71
N PRO A 30 -23.56 -1.06 10.89
CA PRO A 30 -22.67 -0.87 12.01
C PRO A 30 -21.32 -1.52 11.71
N MET A 31 -20.24 -0.81 11.99
CA MET A 31 -18.89 -1.36 11.97
C MET A 31 -18.73 -2.43 13.06
N GLU A 32 -19.34 -2.18 14.22
CA GLU A 32 -19.29 -3.07 15.38
C GLU A 32 -20.62 -3.02 16.13
N THR A 33 -21.07 -4.17 16.62
CA THR A 33 -22.22 -4.28 17.53
C THR A 33 -21.78 -4.97 18.81
N ILE A 34 -21.76 -4.22 19.90
CA ILE A 34 -21.45 -4.71 21.23
C ILE A 34 -22.76 -5.20 21.85
N ARG A 35 -22.82 -6.47 22.28
CA ARG A 35 -23.96 -7.02 23.04
C ARG A 35 -23.61 -7.13 24.51
N ILE A 36 -24.49 -6.63 25.37
CA ILE A 36 -24.31 -6.65 26.82
C ILE A 36 -25.12 -7.82 27.36
N HIS A 37 -24.42 -8.87 27.80
CA HIS A 37 -25.05 -10.11 28.26
C HIS A 37 -25.53 -10.03 29.71
N TYR A 38 -24.77 -9.36 30.57
CA TYR A 38 -25.14 -9.08 31.96
C TYR A 38 -24.39 -7.83 32.44
N ALA A 39 -24.90 -7.21 33.49
CA ALA A 39 -24.24 -6.11 34.19
C ALA A 39 -24.45 -6.31 35.70
N LEU A 40 -23.40 -6.06 36.48
CA LEU A 40 -23.42 -6.15 37.94
C LEU A 40 -23.09 -4.77 38.50
N PHE A 41 -23.92 -4.30 39.43
CA PHE A 41 -23.78 -2.99 40.05
C PHE A 41 -23.68 -3.11 41.56
N ASN A 42 -22.88 -2.24 42.17
CA ASN A 42 -22.80 -2.01 43.61
C ASN A 42 -22.70 -3.30 44.43
N GLN A 43 -22.00 -4.30 43.92
CA GLN A 43 -21.77 -5.51 44.72
C GLN A 43 -20.93 -5.13 45.96
N PRO A 44 -21.15 -5.78 47.12
CA PRO A 44 -20.44 -5.42 48.35
C PRO A 44 -18.90 -5.48 48.24
N ASP A 45 -18.39 -6.28 47.31
CA ASP A 45 -16.97 -6.46 46.99
C ASP A 45 -16.45 -5.55 45.85
N GLN A 46 -17.34 -4.82 45.16
CA GLN A 46 -16.94 -3.87 44.12
C GLN A 46 -16.41 -2.56 44.74
N PRO A 47 -15.35 -1.97 44.16
CA PRO A 47 -14.84 -0.70 44.66
C PRO A 47 -15.88 0.40 44.46
N THR A 48 -15.99 1.30 45.44
CA THR A 48 -16.86 2.49 45.37
C THR A 48 -16.51 3.46 44.25
N ARG A 49 -15.31 3.32 43.66
CA ARG A 49 -14.88 4.06 42.48
C ARG A 49 -14.10 3.14 41.56
N LEU A 50 -14.53 3.04 40.30
CA LEU A 50 -13.77 2.32 39.28
C LEU A 50 -12.51 3.11 38.93
N THR A 51 -11.40 2.39 38.86
CA THR A 51 -10.14 2.83 38.27
C THR A 51 -10.07 2.38 36.81
N PRO A 52 -9.20 2.98 35.99
CA PRO A 52 -8.94 2.52 34.63
C PRO A 52 -8.62 1.02 34.54
N LYS A 53 -7.92 0.47 35.55
CA LYS A 53 -7.63 -0.97 35.63
C LYS A 53 -8.89 -1.81 35.78
N ASP A 54 -9.89 -1.35 36.53
CA ASP A 54 -11.15 -2.07 36.77
C ASP A 54 -12.01 -2.19 35.51
N ILE A 55 -11.79 -1.30 34.53
CA ILE A 55 -12.44 -1.33 33.21
C ILE A 55 -11.52 -1.86 32.10
N GLY A 56 -10.39 -2.48 32.46
CA GLY A 56 -9.49 -3.15 31.52
C GLY A 56 -8.59 -2.23 30.71
N ILE A 57 -8.39 -0.98 31.13
CA ILE A 57 -7.38 -0.10 30.52
C ILE A 57 -6.00 -0.56 31.02
N GLU A 58 -5.18 -1.00 30.09
CA GLU A 58 -3.82 -1.45 30.37
C GLU A 58 -2.77 -0.40 30.01
N ALA A 59 -1.57 -0.49 30.61
CA ALA A 59 -0.44 0.37 30.27
C ALA A 59 -0.06 0.24 28.78
N GLY A 60 0.14 1.37 28.11
CA GLY A 60 0.32 1.45 26.66
C GLY A 60 -0.95 1.78 25.88
N ALA A 61 -2.11 1.87 26.53
CA ALA A 61 -3.35 2.29 25.86
C ALA A 61 -3.30 3.79 25.51
N ASN A 62 -3.77 4.16 24.32
CA ASN A 62 -3.92 5.57 23.95
C ASN A 62 -5.15 6.17 24.66
N VAL A 63 -4.95 7.33 25.28
CA VAL A 63 -5.98 8.12 25.95
C VAL A 63 -6.19 9.38 25.14
N HIS A 64 -7.39 9.54 24.58
CA HIS A 64 -7.76 10.72 23.83
C HIS A 64 -8.59 11.65 24.71
N PHE A 65 -8.13 12.89 24.88
CA PHE A 65 -8.89 13.96 25.51
C PHE A 65 -9.65 14.71 24.44
N TRP A 66 -10.92 14.98 24.71
CA TRP A 66 -11.85 15.64 23.77
C TRP A 66 -12.39 16.91 24.40
N ASP A 67 -12.57 17.95 23.59
CA ASP A 67 -13.25 19.17 24.03
C ASP A 67 -14.78 19.01 24.02
N GLU A 68 -15.48 20.06 24.43
CA GLU A 68 -16.95 20.13 24.43
C GLU A 68 -17.57 19.97 23.02
N ASN A 69 -16.77 20.16 21.96
CA ASN A 69 -17.19 20.01 20.56
C ASN A 69 -16.79 18.65 19.96
N HIS A 70 -16.35 17.69 20.79
CA HIS A 70 -15.83 16.39 20.34
C HIS A 70 -14.65 16.52 19.35
N LYS A 71 -13.80 17.54 19.53
CA LYS A 71 -12.52 17.62 18.84
C LYS A 71 -11.44 17.03 19.75
N PRO A 72 -10.51 16.22 19.22
CA PRO A 72 -9.40 15.73 20.00
C PRO A 72 -8.50 16.91 20.39
N ILE A 73 -8.31 17.12 21.68
CA ILE A 73 -7.41 18.14 22.24
C ILE A 73 -5.99 17.56 22.26
N GLU A 74 -5.86 16.36 22.83
CA GLU A 74 -4.58 15.77 23.15
C GLU A 74 -4.69 14.25 23.14
N MET A 75 -3.62 13.59 22.71
CA MET A 75 -3.47 12.14 22.77
C MET A 75 -2.29 11.83 23.69
N MET A 76 -2.55 11.07 24.75
CA MET A 76 -1.56 10.61 25.72
C MET A 76 -1.53 9.08 25.74
N THR A 77 -0.55 8.51 26.44
CA THR A 77 -0.46 7.07 26.70
C THR A 77 -0.70 6.80 28.18
N TRP A 78 -1.53 5.80 28.50
CA TRP A 78 -1.72 5.34 29.88
C TRP A 78 -0.47 4.60 30.37
N ASP A 79 0.16 5.06 31.45
CA ASP A 79 1.37 4.41 32.01
C ASP A 79 1.07 3.23 32.96
N GLY A 80 -0.20 3.03 33.30
CA GLY A 80 -0.68 2.09 34.31
C GLY A 80 -1.36 2.79 35.49
N GLU A 81 -1.02 4.04 35.75
CA GLU A 81 -1.53 4.85 36.87
C GLU A 81 -2.14 6.18 36.41
N LYS A 82 -1.57 6.81 35.38
CA LYS A 82 -1.98 8.11 34.84
C LYS A 82 -1.69 8.22 33.33
N PRO A 83 -2.31 9.17 32.63
CA PRO A 83 -1.94 9.48 31.26
C PRO A 83 -0.65 10.31 31.25
N VAL A 84 0.27 9.98 30.35
CA VAL A 84 1.55 10.68 30.15
C VAL A 84 1.77 10.94 28.65
N PRO A 85 2.56 11.95 28.26
CA PRO A 85 2.95 12.14 26.86
C PRO A 85 3.59 10.87 26.26
N VAL A 86 3.42 10.65 24.96
CA VAL A 86 3.90 9.45 24.27
C VAL A 86 5.42 9.31 24.42
N GLU A 87 6.16 10.41 24.28
CA GLU A 87 7.62 10.43 24.39
C GLU A 87 8.09 10.07 25.80
N GLU A 88 7.34 10.49 26.83
CA GLU A 88 7.64 10.11 28.22
C GLU A 88 7.38 8.62 28.43
N PHE A 89 6.25 8.09 27.93
CA PHE A 89 5.95 6.67 28.01
C PHE A 89 7.01 5.81 27.32
N GLU A 90 7.42 6.18 26.09
CA GLU A 90 8.47 5.48 25.34
C GLU A 90 9.80 5.49 26.08
N ARG A 91 10.20 6.64 26.64
CA ARG A 91 11.40 6.75 27.47
C ARG A 91 11.33 5.80 28.67
N ARG A 92 10.23 5.81 29.42
CA ARG A 92 10.03 4.94 30.59
C ARG A 92 9.95 3.46 30.22
N LEU A 93 9.35 3.15 29.07
CA LEU A 93 9.28 1.79 28.53
C LEU A 93 10.68 1.29 28.18
N SER A 94 11.50 2.11 27.52
CA SER A 94 12.89 1.79 27.19
C SER A 94 13.78 1.62 28.42
N ALA A 95 13.51 2.38 29.48
CA ALA A 95 14.18 2.24 30.78
C ALA A 95 13.67 1.03 31.60
N GLY A 96 12.61 0.36 31.15
CA GLY A 96 11.99 -0.77 31.85
C GLY A 96 11.14 -0.38 33.07
N GLU A 97 10.86 0.91 33.25
CA GLU A 97 10.05 1.43 34.36
C GLU A 97 8.56 1.16 34.18
N VAL A 98 8.11 1.05 32.93
CA VAL A 98 6.73 0.66 32.57
C VAL A 98 6.77 -0.53 31.61
N ARG A 99 5.69 -1.29 31.57
CA ARG A 99 5.52 -2.43 30.66
C ARG A 99 4.19 -2.33 29.96
N ILE A 100 4.17 -2.62 28.66
CA ILE A 100 2.91 -2.71 27.91
C ILE A 100 2.07 -3.85 28.48
N GLY A 101 0.77 -3.60 28.61
CA GLY A 101 -0.21 -4.57 29.04
C GLY A 101 -0.26 -5.84 28.17
N PRO A 102 -0.51 -7.01 28.77
CA PRO A 102 -0.53 -8.27 28.02
C PRO A 102 -1.68 -8.33 26.99
N GLY A 103 -2.82 -7.70 27.23
CA GLY A 103 -3.91 -7.60 26.25
C GLY A 103 -3.52 -6.76 25.04
N LEU A 104 -2.87 -5.61 25.27
CA LEU A 104 -2.37 -4.76 24.18
C LEU A 104 -1.29 -5.45 23.35
N LEU A 105 -0.37 -6.18 23.97
CA LEU A 105 0.63 -6.97 23.24
C LEU A 105 -0.02 -8.00 22.31
N ARG A 106 -1.11 -8.67 22.74
CA ARG A 106 -1.84 -9.61 21.88
C ARG A 106 -2.50 -8.90 20.69
N ILE A 107 -3.08 -7.73 20.91
CA ILE A 107 -3.70 -6.92 19.85
C ILE A 107 -2.65 -6.48 18.83
N GLN A 108 -1.50 -5.96 19.30
CA GLN A 108 -0.38 -5.58 18.44
C GLN A 108 0.16 -6.77 17.63
N ALA A 109 0.35 -7.93 18.27
CA ALA A 109 0.80 -9.14 17.59
C ALA A 109 -0.19 -9.60 16.52
N LYS A 110 -1.51 -9.52 16.79
CA LYS A 110 -2.55 -9.82 15.81
C LYS A 110 -2.48 -8.87 14.62
N HIS A 111 -2.39 -7.56 14.85
CA HIS A 111 -2.27 -6.59 13.76
C HIS A 111 -0.99 -6.77 12.94
N ALA A 112 0.14 -7.06 13.58
CA ALA A 112 1.39 -7.36 12.88
C ALA A 112 1.24 -8.61 11.99
N ALA A 113 0.59 -9.66 12.48
CA ALA A 113 0.32 -10.87 11.70
C ALA A 113 -0.63 -10.60 10.52
N GLU A 114 -1.67 -9.79 10.71
CA GLU A 114 -2.60 -9.40 9.64
C GLU A 114 -1.91 -8.56 8.55
N GLN A 115 -1.07 -7.62 8.93
CA GLN A 115 -0.26 -6.82 8.01
C GLN A 115 0.73 -7.71 7.24
N ALA A 116 1.47 -8.58 7.92
CA ALA A 116 2.38 -9.51 7.28
C ALA A 116 1.67 -10.43 6.26
N ALA A 117 0.48 -10.93 6.61
CA ALA A 117 -0.34 -11.72 5.70
C ALA A 117 -0.84 -10.89 4.50
N ALA A 118 -1.18 -9.62 4.69
CA ALA A 118 -1.56 -8.72 3.60
C ALA A 118 -0.39 -8.47 2.64
N TYR A 119 0.82 -8.22 3.16
CA TYR A 119 2.03 -8.09 2.36
C TYR A 119 2.35 -9.38 1.58
N ALA A 120 2.24 -10.54 2.23
CA ALA A 120 2.46 -11.82 1.57
C ALA A 120 1.48 -12.05 0.40
N ARG A 121 0.19 -11.71 0.57
CA ARG A 121 -0.81 -11.77 -0.51
C ARG A 121 -0.50 -10.82 -1.65
N GLN A 122 -0.06 -9.60 -1.36
CA GLN A 122 0.36 -8.65 -2.39
C GLN A 122 1.58 -9.16 -3.16
N ALA A 123 2.58 -9.70 -2.47
CA ALA A 123 3.76 -10.28 -3.09
C ALA A 123 3.40 -11.49 -3.98
N GLN A 124 2.53 -12.38 -3.50
CA GLN A 124 2.05 -13.52 -4.29
C GLN A 124 1.26 -13.09 -5.53
N THR A 125 0.40 -12.07 -5.39
CA THR A 125 -0.33 -11.50 -6.53
C THR A 125 0.63 -10.91 -7.56
N ALA A 126 1.66 -10.20 -7.11
CA ALA A 126 2.69 -9.64 -7.99
C ALA A 126 3.49 -10.74 -8.71
N LEU A 127 3.80 -11.85 -8.03
CA LEU A 127 4.45 -13.02 -8.65
C LEU A 127 3.54 -13.68 -9.70
N GLN A 128 2.27 -13.91 -9.39
CA GLN A 128 1.31 -14.47 -10.35
C GLN A 128 1.10 -13.57 -11.57
N GLN A 129 1.08 -12.25 -11.38
CA GLN A 129 1.03 -11.29 -12.47
C GLN A 129 2.31 -11.32 -13.30
N ALA A 130 3.47 -11.48 -12.68
CA ALA A 130 4.74 -11.64 -13.40
C ALA A 130 4.79 -12.95 -14.20
N GLU A 131 4.35 -14.07 -13.62
CA GLU A 131 4.29 -15.38 -14.30
C GLU A 131 3.28 -15.37 -15.45
N SER A 132 2.11 -14.74 -15.25
CA SER A 132 1.10 -14.60 -16.31
C SER A 132 1.57 -13.64 -17.41
N ALA A 133 2.33 -12.61 -17.04
CA ALA A 133 2.99 -11.74 -18.01
C ALA A 133 4.04 -12.53 -18.78
N GLU A 134 4.85 -13.40 -18.15
CA GLU A 134 5.85 -14.24 -18.84
C GLU A 134 5.20 -15.27 -19.79
N ALA A 135 4.07 -15.87 -19.42
CA ALA A 135 3.35 -16.81 -20.28
C ALA A 135 2.70 -16.16 -21.52
N GLY A 136 2.54 -14.82 -21.52
CA GLY A 136 2.05 -14.04 -22.67
C GLY A 136 3.08 -13.06 -23.26
N ALA A 137 4.26 -12.91 -22.66
CA ALA A 137 5.30 -11.97 -23.07
C ALA A 137 6.34 -12.65 -23.96
N ASP A 138 5.87 -13.10 -25.11
CA ASP A 138 6.72 -13.11 -26.29
C ASP A 138 7.03 -11.65 -26.66
N ALA A 139 8.14 -11.09 -26.13
CA ALA A 139 8.90 -9.85 -26.47
C ALA A 139 8.16 -8.53 -26.87
N SER A 140 6.84 -8.50 -26.96
CA SER A 140 6.00 -7.48 -27.62
C SER A 140 5.38 -6.52 -26.60
N VAL A 141 5.23 -6.96 -25.34
CA VAL A 141 4.56 -6.20 -24.27
C VAL A 141 5.36 -4.97 -23.84
N THR A 142 6.70 -4.95 -23.96
CA THR A 142 7.49 -3.78 -23.52
C THR A 142 7.35 -2.59 -24.46
N ARG A 143 7.35 -2.78 -25.78
CA ARG A 143 7.21 -1.67 -26.73
C ARG A 143 5.84 -1.00 -26.62
N ASP A 144 4.79 -1.80 -26.51
CA ASP A 144 3.41 -1.29 -26.44
C ASP A 144 3.07 -0.68 -25.07
N SER A 145 3.72 -1.14 -23.99
CA SER A 145 3.57 -0.54 -22.67
C SER A 145 4.21 0.85 -22.58
N PHE A 146 5.40 1.04 -23.17
CA PHE A 146 6.04 2.36 -23.24
C PHE A 146 5.26 3.33 -24.15
N SER A 147 4.70 2.85 -25.27
CA SER A 147 3.94 3.68 -26.21
C SER A 147 2.59 4.14 -25.65
N LYS A 148 2.07 3.51 -24.59
CA LYS A 148 0.77 3.80 -23.97
C LYS A 148 0.85 4.34 -22.54
N ALA A 149 1.97 4.17 -21.84
CA ALA A 149 2.13 4.69 -20.49
C ALA A 149 2.04 6.24 -20.49
N PRO A 150 1.39 6.84 -19.48
CA PRO A 150 1.45 8.28 -19.30
C PRO A 150 2.86 8.70 -18.87
N PRO A 151 3.30 9.93 -19.19
CA PRO A 151 4.71 10.34 -19.05
C PRO A 151 5.26 10.30 -17.62
N ASP A 152 4.39 10.47 -16.63
CA ASP A 152 4.68 10.40 -15.20
C ASP A 152 4.90 8.96 -14.71
N ARG A 153 4.47 7.95 -15.47
CA ARG A 153 4.68 6.52 -15.14
C ARG A 153 5.92 5.91 -15.78
N ILE A 154 6.70 6.65 -16.55
CA ILE A 154 7.92 6.13 -17.18
C ILE A 154 8.93 5.68 -16.13
N ASP A 155 9.07 6.42 -15.02
CA ASP A 155 9.93 6.03 -13.89
C ASP A 155 9.48 4.69 -13.28
N SER A 156 8.16 4.47 -13.20
CA SER A 156 7.61 3.22 -12.67
C SER A 156 7.91 2.00 -13.54
N LEU A 157 8.13 2.15 -14.85
CA LEU A 157 8.44 1.04 -15.76
C LEU A 157 9.87 0.52 -15.58
N PHE A 158 10.85 1.41 -15.47
CA PHE A 158 12.24 1.03 -15.19
C PHE A 158 12.34 0.35 -13.82
N GLU A 159 11.70 0.93 -12.81
CA GLU A 159 11.65 0.39 -11.46
C GLU A 159 10.95 -0.98 -11.41
N GLN A 160 9.81 -1.13 -12.11
CA GLN A 160 9.09 -2.40 -12.20
C GLN A 160 9.93 -3.49 -12.89
N TYR A 161 10.60 -3.16 -14.00
CA TYR A 161 11.47 -4.11 -14.68
C TYR A 161 12.67 -4.49 -13.81
N THR A 162 13.29 -3.53 -13.13
CA THR A 162 14.40 -3.81 -12.18
C THR A 162 13.96 -4.77 -11.08
N ARG A 163 12.78 -4.55 -10.49
CA ARG A 163 12.21 -5.45 -9.46
C ARG A 163 11.97 -6.85 -9.98
N TRP A 164 11.33 -6.96 -11.14
CA TRP A 164 11.13 -8.25 -11.81
C TRP A 164 12.48 -8.93 -12.08
N PHE A 165 13.45 -8.21 -12.62
CA PHE A 165 14.78 -8.72 -12.94
C PHE A 165 15.52 -9.24 -11.70
N MET A 166 15.50 -8.48 -10.59
CA MET A 166 16.10 -8.90 -9.32
C MET A 166 15.48 -10.20 -8.80
N ALA A 167 14.15 -10.29 -8.83
CA ALA A 167 13.42 -11.48 -8.40
C ALA A 167 13.71 -12.69 -9.32
N ARG A 168 13.66 -12.48 -10.64
CA ARG A 168 13.81 -13.52 -11.66
C ARG A 168 15.18 -14.18 -11.63
N TYR A 169 16.24 -13.40 -11.38
CA TYR A 169 17.62 -13.88 -11.39
C TYR A 169 18.20 -14.10 -9.99
N ARG A 170 17.43 -13.80 -8.94
CA ARG A 170 17.84 -13.91 -7.53
C ARG A 170 19.19 -13.23 -7.32
N LEU A 171 19.22 -11.92 -7.61
CA LEU A 171 20.41 -11.11 -7.44
C LEU A 171 20.82 -11.08 -5.96
N ASP A 172 22.13 -11.12 -5.70
CA ASP A 172 22.67 -10.86 -4.36
C ASP A 172 22.61 -9.36 -4.01
N ASP A 173 23.03 -9.00 -2.80
CA ASP A 173 22.95 -7.62 -2.30
C ASP A 173 23.78 -6.63 -3.14
N GLU A 174 24.98 -7.05 -3.58
CA GLU A 174 25.86 -6.20 -4.39
C GLU A 174 25.29 -6.00 -5.79
N GLN A 175 24.80 -7.06 -6.43
CA GLN A 175 24.12 -7.02 -7.72
C GLN A 175 22.84 -6.17 -7.64
N THR A 176 22.07 -6.30 -6.55
CA THR A 176 20.85 -5.54 -6.29
C THR A 176 21.14 -4.04 -6.21
N GLN A 177 22.17 -3.65 -5.44
CA GLN A 177 22.58 -2.25 -5.35
C GLN A 177 22.98 -1.69 -6.73
N LYS A 178 23.79 -2.44 -7.49
CA LYS A 178 24.20 -2.03 -8.85
C LYS A 178 23.00 -1.93 -9.80
N ALA A 179 22.03 -2.84 -9.71
CA ALA A 179 20.82 -2.80 -10.52
C ALA A 179 20.01 -1.52 -10.26
N TRP A 180 19.85 -1.14 -8.99
CA TRP A 180 19.18 0.11 -8.62
C TRP A 180 19.91 1.36 -9.12
N VAL A 181 21.24 1.38 -9.08
CA VAL A 181 22.03 2.50 -9.65
C VAL A 181 21.76 2.64 -11.15
N ILE A 182 21.83 1.53 -11.89
CA ILE A 182 21.54 1.51 -13.35
C ILE A 182 20.09 1.99 -13.62
N CYS A 183 19.13 1.57 -12.80
CA CYS A 183 17.74 2.00 -12.87
C CYS A 183 17.62 3.53 -12.75
N ARG A 184 18.18 4.12 -11.69
CA ARG A 184 18.06 5.56 -11.43
C ARG A 184 18.76 6.42 -12.48
N GLU A 185 19.91 5.98 -12.99
CA GLU A 185 20.59 6.66 -14.09
C GLU A 185 19.76 6.66 -15.38
N SER A 186 19.18 5.52 -15.74
CA SER A 186 18.33 5.39 -16.93
C SER A 186 17.03 6.20 -16.79
N GLU A 187 16.39 6.19 -15.62
CA GLU A 187 15.23 7.03 -15.31
C GLU A 187 15.56 8.52 -15.46
N ALA A 188 16.70 8.98 -14.95
CA ALA A 188 17.11 10.38 -15.08
C ALA A 188 17.27 10.79 -16.55
N ARG A 189 17.86 9.92 -17.39
CA ARG A 189 18.00 10.15 -18.83
C ARG A 189 16.63 10.13 -19.54
N ALA A 190 15.77 9.17 -19.21
CA ALA A 190 14.41 9.10 -19.74
C ALA A 190 13.60 10.36 -19.40
N ARG A 191 13.65 10.83 -18.15
CA ARG A 191 13.04 12.10 -17.72
C ARG A 191 13.55 13.29 -18.53
N GLY A 192 14.84 13.35 -18.81
CA GLY A 192 15.43 14.36 -19.68
C GLY A 192 14.85 14.35 -21.10
N LEU A 193 14.62 13.16 -21.68
CA LEU A 193 13.98 13.01 -23.00
C LEU A 193 12.51 13.44 -22.98
N VAL A 194 11.74 13.00 -21.98
CA VAL A 194 10.33 13.40 -21.80
C VAL A 194 10.21 14.91 -21.61
N ALA A 195 11.06 15.51 -20.79
CA ALA A 195 11.02 16.94 -20.50
C ALA A 195 11.13 17.81 -21.76
N ARG A 196 11.94 17.38 -22.75
CA ARG A 196 12.10 18.08 -24.05
C ARG A 196 10.82 18.11 -24.87
N HIS A 197 10.00 17.06 -24.79
CA HIS A 197 8.78 16.90 -25.59
C HIS A 197 7.50 17.01 -24.74
N ARG A 198 7.61 17.42 -23.47
CA ARG A 198 6.51 17.36 -22.50
C ARG A 198 5.24 18.04 -22.99
N ARG A 199 5.37 19.25 -23.56
CA ARG A 199 4.23 20.02 -24.06
C ARG A 199 3.51 19.30 -25.21
N GLU A 200 4.27 18.79 -26.17
CA GLU A 200 3.74 18.06 -27.33
C GLU A 200 3.05 16.77 -26.90
N ILE A 201 3.64 16.01 -25.96
CA ILE A 201 3.06 14.78 -25.45
C ILE A 201 1.73 15.05 -24.72
N VAL A 202 1.66 16.07 -23.87
CA VAL A 202 0.40 16.43 -23.17
C VAL A 202 -0.69 16.85 -24.15
N GLU A 203 -0.32 17.59 -25.21
CA GLU A 203 -1.26 17.97 -26.28
C GLU A 203 -1.77 16.75 -27.06
N LEU A 204 -0.88 15.81 -27.41
CA LEU A 204 -1.25 14.56 -28.07
C LEU A 204 -2.18 13.71 -27.18
N ASP A 205 -1.90 13.59 -25.89
CA ASP A 205 -2.73 12.84 -24.94
C ASP A 205 -4.13 13.46 -24.80
N THR A 206 -4.21 14.80 -24.80
CA THR A 206 -5.49 15.53 -24.78
C THR A 206 -6.29 15.26 -26.05
N ARG A 207 -5.67 15.42 -27.23
CA ARG A 207 -6.32 15.15 -28.53
C ARG A 207 -6.72 13.69 -28.69
N LEU A 208 -5.95 12.74 -28.18
CA LEU A 208 -6.30 11.32 -28.18
C LEU A 208 -7.54 11.04 -27.35
N LYS A 209 -7.69 11.70 -26.20
CA LYS A 209 -8.87 11.59 -25.32
C LYS A 209 -10.12 12.19 -25.96
N GLU A 210 -9.96 13.31 -26.66
CA GLU A 210 -11.05 13.94 -27.42
C GLU A 210 -11.48 13.04 -28.60
N ALA A 211 -10.51 12.53 -29.36
CA ALA A 211 -10.77 11.64 -30.49
C ALA A 211 -11.39 10.30 -30.07
N SER A 212 -11.06 9.76 -28.89
CA SER A 212 -11.67 8.53 -28.38
C SER A 212 -13.12 8.71 -27.91
N SER A 213 -13.53 9.95 -27.62
CA SER A 213 -14.89 10.28 -27.22
C SER A 213 -15.80 10.62 -28.41
N SER A 214 -15.21 10.91 -29.58
CA SER A 214 -15.93 11.20 -30.82
C SER A 214 -16.42 9.91 -31.51
N ARG A 215 -17.60 9.98 -32.14
CA ARG A 215 -18.15 8.91 -33.01
C ARG A 215 -18.06 9.26 -34.50
N ALA A 216 -17.32 10.31 -34.86
CA ALA A 216 -17.15 10.70 -36.25
C ALA A 216 -16.39 9.61 -37.04
N GLY A 217 -16.72 9.45 -38.33
CA GLY A 217 -16.14 8.41 -39.19
C GLY A 217 -14.63 8.55 -39.44
N ASP A 218 -14.06 9.73 -39.19
CA ASP A 218 -12.62 10.05 -39.31
C ASP A 218 -11.84 9.89 -37.98
N ALA A 219 -12.53 9.49 -36.90
CA ALA A 219 -11.92 9.35 -35.58
C ALA A 219 -10.83 8.28 -35.54
N ASP A 220 -10.95 7.20 -36.32
CA ASP A 220 -9.99 6.09 -36.35
C ASP A 220 -8.67 6.52 -36.98
N GLU A 221 -8.72 7.18 -38.13
CA GLU A 221 -7.54 7.69 -38.82
C GLU A 221 -6.83 8.77 -37.98
N THR A 222 -7.61 9.67 -37.37
CA THR A 222 -7.09 10.69 -36.47
C THR A 222 -6.38 10.07 -35.26
N ARG A 223 -6.97 9.05 -34.62
CA ARG A 223 -6.35 8.32 -33.51
C ARG A 223 -5.07 7.61 -33.95
N ALA A 224 -5.08 6.95 -35.12
CA ALA A 224 -3.89 6.28 -35.65
C ALA A 224 -2.74 7.26 -35.85
N ARG A 225 -2.99 8.43 -36.46
CA ARG A 225 -1.98 9.48 -36.67
C ARG A 225 -1.43 10.05 -35.36
N LEU A 226 -2.30 10.34 -34.39
CA LEU A 226 -1.89 10.85 -33.08
C LEU A 226 -1.04 9.82 -32.31
N ASN A 227 -1.43 8.54 -32.35
CA ASN A 227 -0.67 7.45 -31.74
C ASN A 227 0.69 7.25 -32.42
N ALA A 228 0.75 7.32 -33.76
CA ALA A 228 2.03 7.23 -34.50
C ALA A 228 2.97 8.35 -34.08
N ARG A 229 2.48 9.59 -34.02
CA ARG A 229 3.27 10.74 -33.57
C ARG A 229 3.74 10.60 -32.12
N ARG A 230 2.87 10.13 -31.23
CA ARG A 230 3.23 9.83 -29.83
C ARG A 230 4.34 8.77 -29.76
N ALA A 231 4.23 7.71 -30.55
CA ALA A 231 5.24 6.65 -30.61
C ALA A 231 6.59 7.18 -31.10
N GLU A 232 6.63 8.06 -32.10
CA GLU A 232 7.88 8.70 -32.55
C GLU A 232 8.58 9.49 -31.44
N LEU A 233 7.83 10.25 -30.64
CA LEU A 233 8.39 11.04 -29.53
C LEU A 233 8.94 10.16 -28.39
N LEU A 234 8.34 8.98 -28.18
CA LEU A 234 8.74 8.04 -27.14
C LEU A 234 9.77 7.00 -27.62
N GLU A 235 10.00 6.87 -28.92
CA GLU A 235 10.97 5.94 -29.52
C GLU A 235 12.39 6.07 -28.92
N PRO A 236 12.93 7.28 -28.63
CA PRO A 236 14.23 7.39 -27.95
C PRO A 236 14.25 6.75 -26.56
N ILE A 237 13.13 6.78 -25.84
CA ILE A 237 13.00 6.15 -24.51
C ILE A 237 12.93 4.63 -24.66
N VAL A 238 12.20 4.13 -25.66
CA VAL A 238 12.17 2.70 -25.99
C VAL A 238 13.57 2.20 -26.33
N ARG A 239 14.35 2.93 -27.14
CA ARG A 239 15.73 2.57 -27.45
C ARG A 239 16.62 2.60 -26.21
N LEU A 240 16.51 3.63 -25.36
CA LEU A 240 17.23 3.68 -24.09
C LEU A 240 16.91 2.45 -23.22
N PHE A 241 15.65 2.04 -23.16
CA PHE A 241 15.23 0.86 -22.39
C PHE A 241 15.79 -0.45 -22.97
N GLU A 242 15.58 -0.70 -24.26
CA GLU A 242 15.93 -1.96 -24.92
C GLU A 242 17.43 -2.10 -25.22
N GLN A 243 18.09 -1.03 -25.66
CA GLN A 243 19.47 -1.08 -26.16
C GLN A 243 20.52 -0.74 -25.11
N GLU A 244 20.15 0.02 -24.07
CA GLU A 244 21.10 0.42 -23.02
C GLU A 244 20.76 -0.19 -21.66
N PHE A 245 19.53 -0.02 -21.17
CA PHE A 245 19.16 -0.43 -19.83
C PHE A 245 19.12 -1.95 -19.63
N LYS A 246 18.38 -2.70 -20.46
CA LYS A 246 18.33 -4.17 -20.35
C LYS A 246 19.72 -4.81 -20.47
N PRO A 247 20.57 -4.48 -21.47
CA PRO A 247 21.89 -5.10 -21.58
C PRO A 247 22.81 -4.74 -20.42
N ARG A 248 22.69 -3.55 -19.82
CA ARG A 248 23.44 -3.19 -18.61
C ARG A 248 23.04 -4.05 -17.41
N LEU A 249 21.75 -4.33 -17.23
CA LEU A 249 21.28 -5.24 -16.18
C LEU A 249 21.74 -6.68 -16.42
N GLU A 250 21.66 -7.17 -17.65
CA GLU A 250 22.10 -8.54 -18.01
C GLU A 250 23.60 -8.77 -17.75
N ARG A 251 24.43 -7.74 -17.87
CA ARG A 251 25.86 -7.81 -17.54
C ARG A 251 26.12 -8.02 -16.04
N LEU A 252 25.17 -7.72 -15.16
CA LEU A 252 25.30 -8.01 -13.73
C LEU A 252 25.21 -9.51 -13.44
N LEU A 253 24.63 -10.30 -14.34
CA LEU A 253 24.41 -11.72 -14.13
C LEU A 253 25.70 -12.54 -14.20
N THR A 254 25.86 -13.41 -13.20
CA THR A 254 26.89 -14.46 -13.23
C THR A 254 26.66 -15.43 -14.38
N ARG A 255 27.70 -16.15 -14.79
CA ARG A 255 27.59 -17.22 -15.79
C ARG A 255 26.54 -18.25 -15.36
N ALA A 256 26.52 -18.64 -14.08
CA ALA A 256 25.55 -19.60 -13.55
C ALA A 256 24.11 -19.09 -13.63
N GLN A 257 23.84 -17.83 -13.29
CA GLN A 257 22.51 -17.21 -13.43
C GLN A 257 22.06 -17.17 -14.90
N ARG A 258 22.98 -16.84 -15.83
CA ARG A 258 22.69 -16.84 -17.28
C ARG A 258 22.35 -18.22 -17.82
N GLU A 259 23.10 -19.25 -17.43
CA GLU A 259 22.78 -20.63 -17.86
C GLU A 259 21.45 -21.11 -17.29
N ARG A 260 21.14 -20.82 -16.01
CA ARG A 260 19.82 -21.14 -15.42
C ARG A 260 18.67 -20.44 -16.14
N ALA A 261 18.89 -19.23 -16.64
CA ALA A 261 17.87 -18.50 -17.39
C ALA A 261 17.64 -19.12 -18.77
N ARG A 262 18.71 -19.52 -19.47
CA ARG A 262 18.62 -20.23 -20.76
C ARG A 262 17.87 -21.55 -20.65
N THR A 263 18.09 -22.30 -19.57
CA THR A 263 17.37 -23.58 -19.36
C THR A 263 15.91 -23.38 -18.97
N SER A 264 15.56 -22.25 -18.34
CA SER A 264 14.16 -21.93 -17.97
C SER A 264 13.37 -21.22 -19.07
N SER A 265 14.03 -20.66 -20.09
CA SER A 265 13.39 -20.06 -21.26
C SER A 265 13.18 -21.04 -22.41
N SER A 266 13.62 -22.30 -22.29
CA SER A 266 13.27 -23.33 -23.27
C SER A 266 11.82 -23.73 -23.02
N PRO A 267 10.90 -23.56 -23.99
CA PRO A 267 9.53 -24.02 -23.83
C PRO A 267 9.58 -25.53 -23.53
N ALA A 268 8.93 -25.95 -22.44
CA ALA A 268 8.74 -27.36 -22.16
C ALA A 268 8.04 -28.00 -23.38
N PRO A 269 8.52 -29.14 -23.90
CA PRO A 269 7.93 -29.80 -25.06
C PRO A 269 6.49 -30.27 -24.78
#